data_AF-A0A3B9C2L8-F1
#
_entry.id   AF-A0A3B9C2L8-F1
#
_cell.length_a   1.000
_cell.length_b   1.000
_cell.length_c   1.000
_cell.angle_alpha   90.00
_cell.angle_beta   90.00
_cell.angle_gamma   90.00
#
_symmetry.space_group_name_H-M   'P 1'
#
loop_
_entity.id
_entity.type
_entity.pdbx_description
1 polymer ?
#
loop_
_entity_poly.entity_id
_entity_poly.type
_entity_poly.pdbx_seq_one_letter_code
_entity_poly.pdbx_strand_id
1 'polypeptide(L)'
;HYYGGQQIRTSQFLYTAVICTNRLKNNCEGATLYTRKEGSNNLEDYRSTDNNWPNQNDKVGITGHWCLEKTYEAYKNLFGINSFNNAFAQVNLVIDSQGESQWFENTDIINIAKFQNTNSFQVVLDIVGHEFGHGVLNNSSGLGANGMDLSSLNALNQSALEGTMAEGFSDIFGQLVEYYVNNNYSTTGAINDFVHGGNNPAGFVCGQTRSQMNPHQTCNPTTLNGPDFLSNPLTLNDNVVTFLTKIHQNTTILSHWFFLLSQGGTGTNDAPFNNYFCVKPIGQLKAGRIAFLAATNFITTNGVTLTGLRQAAIDAANALYGFNSHESAQVAAAWYAVGIGNINTIQIDVQNLTVNNQQDFHYNNKILVKNVTTNPGALFYVSSNTEIELTNDINMNSGTWAELYITPQCAGGARAGNNEETPSIQESSLESFSIENSKKPSLNSSVNMYKDIAVRPNPTNGDFQLSLGNSENGNPTKVVVRNIEGKEIQTISNPSKELYELSLTKEPSGVYMISIYYDKNVVNKKIIKN
;
A
#
# COMPACT_ATOMS: atom_id res chain seq x y z
N HIS A 1 -18.93 -19.75 13.82
CA HIS A 1 -19.96 -18.70 13.67
C HIS A 1 -21.16 -19.29 12.92
N TYR A 2 -22.38 -18.72 12.98
CA TYR A 2 -23.49 -19.15 12.12
C TYR A 2 -24.16 -17.95 11.47
N TYR A 3 -24.16 -17.90 10.14
CA TYR A 3 -24.64 -16.76 9.36
C TYR A 3 -26.17 -16.72 9.14
N GLY A 4 -26.93 -17.61 9.81
CA GLY A 4 -28.40 -17.56 9.84
C GLY A 4 -29.08 -18.25 8.65
N GLY A 5 -30.33 -17.84 8.36
CA GLY A 5 -31.22 -18.39 7.32
C GLY A 5 -30.82 -18.06 5.88
N GLN A 6 -29.53 -18.16 5.57
CA GLN A 6 -28.98 -17.92 4.25
C GLN A 6 -29.36 -19.05 3.29
N GLN A 7 -29.54 -18.71 2.02
CA GLN A 7 -29.68 -19.73 0.97
C GLN A 7 -28.30 -20.20 0.52
N ILE A 8 -28.21 -21.51 0.26
CA ILE A 8 -27.05 -22.17 -0.33
C ILE A 8 -27.47 -22.92 -1.58
N ARG A 9 -26.56 -23.10 -2.54
CA ARG A 9 -26.84 -23.97 -3.70
C ARG A 9 -26.35 -25.38 -3.41
N THR A 10 -27.15 -26.35 -3.83
CA THR A 10 -26.84 -27.77 -3.66
C THR A 10 -27.02 -28.50 -4.99
N SER A 11 -26.49 -29.72 -5.07
CA SER A 11 -26.71 -30.60 -6.22
C SER A 11 -27.35 -31.90 -5.76
N GLN A 12 -28.32 -32.37 -6.53
CA GLN A 12 -28.86 -33.72 -6.36
C GLN A 12 -27.96 -34.74 -7.04
N PHE A 13 -27.79 -35.91 -6.43
CA PHE A 13 -27.07 -37.03 -7.02
C PHE A 13 -27.65 -38.38 -6.58
N LEU A 14 -27.40 -39.41 -7.37
CA LEU A 14 -27.78 -40.79 -7.07
C LEU A 14 -26.75 -41.40 -6.12
N TYR A 15 -27.11 -41.58 -4.85
CA TYR A 15 -26.22 -42.09 -3.81
C TYR A 15 -26.13 -43.62 -3.81
N THR A 16 -27.27 -44.28 -3.96
CA THR A 16 -27.37 -45.72 -4.22
C THR A 16 -28.22 -45.94 -5.46
N ALA A 17 -28.29 -47.16 -5.98
CA ALA A 17 -29.09 -47.48 -7.16
C ALA A 17 -30.56 -47.01 -7.10
N VAL A 18 -31.09 -46.72 -5.91
CA VAL A 18 -32.49 -46.32 -5.69
C VAL A 18 -32.68 -45.09 -4.80
N ILE A 19 -31.61 -44.48 -4.28
CA ILE A 19 -31.70 -43.32 -3.37
C ILE A 19 -31.03 -42.10 -3.99
N CYS A 20 -31.80 -41.05 -4.22
CA CYS A 20 -31.29 -39.73 -4.57
C CYS A 20 -31.14 -38.88 -3.30
N THR A 21 -30.00 -38.20 -3.16
CA THR A 21 -29.75 -37.25 -2.07
C THR A 21 -29.20 -35.93 -2.62
N ASN A 22 -29.33 -34.86 -1.84
CA ASN A 22 -28.69 -33.59 -2.08
C ASN A 22 -27.35 -33.56 -1.34
N ARG A 23 -26.39 -32.83 -1.90
CA ARG A 23 -25.07 -32.58 -1.30
C ARG A 23 -24.68 -31.12 -1.40
N LEU A 24 -23.80 -30.68 -0.50
CA LEU A 24 -23.20 -29.35 -0.50
C LEU A 24 -22.19 -29.22 -1.66
N LYS A 25 -22.76 -29.01 -2.84
CA LYS A 25 -22.04 -28.81 -4.10
C LYS A 25 -22.77 -27.75 -4.92
N ASN A 26 -22.05 -26.69 -5.26
CA ASN A 26 -22.50 -25.70 -6.22
C ASN A 26 -21.69 -25.85 -7.52
N ASN A 27 -22.38 -26.12 -8.62
CA ASN A 27 -21.80 -26.22 -9.98
C ASN A 27 -22.45 -25.24 -10.96
N CYS A 28 -23.09 -24.19 -10.45
CA CYS A 28 -23.78 -23.18 -11.25
C CYS A 28 -22.88 -21.97 -11.58
N GLU A 29 -21.67 -21.92 -11.02
CA GLU A 29 -20.76 -20.76 -11.10
C GLU A 29 -19.65 -20.93 -12.16
N GLY A 30 -19.71 -21.96 -12.99
CA GLY A 30 -18.62 -22.36 -13.91
C GLY A 30 -17.55 -23.18 -13.20
N ALA A 31 -17.07 -22.71 -12.04
CA ALA A 31 -16.31 -23.55 -11.11
C ALA A 31 -17.25 -24.49 -10.33
N THR A 32 -16.70 -25.59 -9.86
CA THR A 32 -17.40 -26.48 -8.93
C THR A 32 -16.91 -26.25 -7.52
N LEU A 33 -17.81 -25.90 -6.61
CA LEU A 33 -17.53 -25.67 -5.20
C LEU A 33 -18.10 -26.84 -4.40
N TYR A 34 -17.26 -27.58 -3.69
CA TYR A 34 -17.68 -28.69 -2.82
C TYR A 34 -17.39 -28.36 -1.36
N THR A 35 -18.32 -28.69 -0.47
CA THR A 35 -18.03 -28.77 0.96
C THR A 35 -18.21 -30.19 1.45
N ARG A 36 -17.17 -30.70 2.11
CA ARG A 36 -16.99 -32.11 2.49
C ARG A 36 -16.46 -32.21 3.91
N LYS A 37 -16.44 -33.43 4.42
CA LYS A 37 -15.83 -33.79 5.71
C LYS A 37 -14.83 -34.92 5.52
N GLU A 38 -13.90 -35.07 6.45
CA GLU A 38 -13.04 -36.25 6.48
C GLU A 38 -13.89 -37.51 6.79
N GLY A 39 -13.74 -38.53 5.95
CA GLY A 39 -14.22 -39.89 6.21
C GLY A 39 -13.05 -40.81 6.59
N SER A 40 -13.35 -42.07 6.88
CA SER A 40 -12.33 -43.01 7.39
C SER A 40 -11.16 -43.28 6.43
N ASN A 41 -11.37 -43.12 5.12
CA ASN A 41 -10.34 -43.34 4.10
C ASN A 41 -10.42 -42.37 2.89
N ASN A 42 -11.45 -41.52 2.83
CA ASN A 42 -11.73 -40.61 1.71
C ASN A 42 -12.55 -39.42 2.20
N LEU A 43 -12.62 -38.34 1.41
CA LEU A 43 -13.54 -37.23 1.66
C LEU A 43 -15.00 -37.66 1.45
N GLU A 44 -15.87 -37.27 2.37
CA GLU A 44 -17.30 -37.55 2.32
C GLU A 44 -18.12 -36.30 2.05
N ASP A 45 -19.14 -36.42 1.20
CA ASP A 45 -20.13 -35.38 0.98
C ASP A 45 -21.03 -35.23 2.22
N TYR A 46 -21.32 -33.99 2.62
CA TYR A 46 -22.50 -33.69 3.44
C TYR A 46 -23.77 -34.02 2.65
N ARG A 47 -24.79 -34.61 3.28
CA ARG A 47 -25.98 -35.14 2.57
C ARG A 47 -27.30 -34.78 3.25
N SER A 48 -28.32 -34.56 2.43
CA SER A 48 -29.72 -34.41 2.87
C SER A 48 -30.67 -35.08 1.88
N THR A 49 -31.69 -35.80 2.36
CA THR A 49 -32.69 -36.49 1.51
C THR A 49 -33.80 -35.58 1.01
N ASP A 50 -34.06 -34.45 1.68
CA ASP A 50 -35.16 -33.54 1.39
C ASP A 50 -34.67 -32.12 1.01
N ASN A 51 -33.35 -31.91 0.95
CA ASN A 51 -32.68 -30.63 0.74
C ASN A 51 -33.02 -29.57 1.81
N ASN A 52 -33.60 -30.01 2.93
CA ASN A 52 -33.69 -29.20 4.13
C ASN A 52 -32.46 -29.54 4.98
N TRP A 53 -31.82 -28.52 5.55
CA TRP A 53 -30.58 -28.68 6.30
C TRP A 53 -30.73 -28.28 7.78
N PRO A 54 -31.66 -28.89 8.54
CA PRO A 54 -31.94 -28.50 9.93
C PRO A 54 -31.00 -29.17 10.96
N ASN A 55 -30.17 -30.13 10.54
CA ASN A 55 -29.31 -30.89 11.43
C ASN A 55 -28.20 -30.02 12.02
N GLN A 56 -28.17 -29.90 13.35
CA GLN A 56 -27.16 -29.12 14.07
C GLN A 56 -25.74 -29.64 13.81
N ASN A 57 -25.55 -30.93 13.54
CA ASN A 57 -24.24 -31.52 13.24
C ASN A 57 -23.70 -31.12 11.85
N ASP A 58 -24.60 -30.84 10.90
CA ASP A 58 -24.23 -30.41 9.54
C ASP A 58 -24.09 -28.88 9.44
N LYS A 59 -24.51 -28.14 10.49
CA LYS A 59 -24.50 -26.68 10.56
C LYS A 59 -23.16 -26.07 10.19
N VAL A 60 -22.07 -26.68 10.63
CA VAL A 60 -20.71 -26.23 10.29
C VAL A 60 -20.41 -26.39 8.79
N GLY A 61 -20.80 -27.51 8.19
CA GLY A 61 -20.66 -27.76 6.75
C GLY A 61 -21.50 -26.80 5.92
N ILE A 62 -22.74 -26.54 6.33
CA ILE A 62 -23.64 -25.58 5.68
C ILE A 62 -23.07 -24.15 5.74
N THR A 63 -22.57 -23.75 6.92
CA THR A 63 -21.91 -22.45 7.11
C THR A 63 -20.68 -22.35 6.23
N GLY A 64 -19.84 -23.38 6.19
CA GLY A 64 -18.65 -23.42 5.36
C GLY A 64 -18.98 -23.34 3.88
N HIS A 65 -20.03 -24.05 3.44
CA HIS A 65 -20.47 -24.01 2.06
C HIS A 65 -20.91 -22.61 1.64
N TRP A 66 -21.70 -21.94 2.48
CA TRP A 66 -22.09 -20.55 2.23
C TRP A 66 -20.87 -19.62 2.20
N CYS A 67 -19.93 -19.76 3.16
CA CYS A 67 -18.70 -18.96 3.14
C CYS A 67 -17.91 -19.18 1.85
N LEU A 68 -17.75 -20.43 1.38
CA LEU A 68 -17.05 -20.74 0.14
C LEU A 68 -17.73 -20.13 -1.08
N GLU A 69 -19.07 -20.21 -1.16
CA GLU A 69 -19.83 -19.56 -2.24
C GLU A 69 -19.60 -18.05 -2.26
N LYS A 70 -19.62 -17.41 -1.08
CA LYS A 70 -19.41 -15.97 -0.96
C LYS A 70 -17.99 -15.53 -1.19
N THR A 71 -17.01 -16.33 -0.76
CA THR A 71 -15.60 -16.14 -1.13
C THR A 71 -15.44 -16.18 -2.64
N TYR A 72 -15.90 -17.25 -3.31
CA TYR A 72 -15.81 -17.36 -4.76
C TYR A 72 -16.45 -16.16 -5.47
N GLU A 73 -17.66 -15.78 -5.05
CA GLU A 73 -18.40 -14.64 -5.60
C GLU A 73 -17.64 -13.31 -5.41
N ALA A 74 -17.08 -13.09 -4.22
CA ALA A 74 -16.30 -11.89 -3.91
C ALA A 74 -15.05 -11.78 -4.80
N TYR A 75 -14.26 -12.84 -4.94
CA TYR A 75 -13.07 -12.82 -5.81
C TYR A 75 -13.43 -12.55 -7.28
N LYS A 76 -14.51 -13.17 -7.77
CA LYS A 76 -15.03 -12.94 -9.13
C LYS A 76 -15.48 -11.50 -9.33
N ASN A 77 -16.23 -10.92 -8.40
CA ASN A 77 -16.82 -9.60 -8.56
C ASN A 77 -15.87 -8.44 -8.22
N LEU A 78 -14.93 -8.65 -7.29
CA LEU A 78 -13.94 -7.64 -6.91
C LEU A 78 -12.74 -7.61 -7.86
N PHE A 79 -12.27 -8.78 -8.30
CA PHE A 79 -11.00 -8.92 -9.04
C PHE A 79 -11.15 -9.53 -10.43
N GLY A 80 -12.33 -10.04 -10.80
CA GLY A 80 -12.57 -10.58 -12.14
C GLY A 80 -11.96 -11.95 -12.39
N ILE A 81 -11.57 -12.69 -11.34
CA ILE A 81 -10.98 -14.02 -11.48
C ILE A 81 -12.02 -15.14 -11.38
N ASN A 82 -11.87 -16.17 -12.19
CA ASN A 82 -12.74 -17.35 -12.17
C ASN A 82 -12.11 -18.50 -11.39
N SER A 83 -12.37 -18.58 -10.08
CA SER A 83 -11.70 -19.48 -9.13
C SER A 83 -10.24 -19.08 -8.82
N PHE A 84 -9.59 -19.82 -7.91
CA PHE A 84 -8.25 -19.49 -7.41
C PHE A 84 -7.18 -19.47 -8.52
N ASN A 85 -7.33 -20.30 -9.56
CA ASN A 85 -6.41 -20.36 -10.69
C ASN A 85 -6.85 -19.53 -11.90
N ASN A 86 -7.91 -18.72 -11.76
CA ASN A 86 -8.54 -17.98 -12.86
C ASN A 86 -8.95 -18.83 -14.09
N ALA A 87 -9.16 -20.14 -13.89
CA ALA A 87 -9.52 -21.09 -14.95
C ALA A 87 -10.60 -22.07 -14.48
N PHE A 88 -11.54 -21.60 -13.66
CA PHE A 88 -12.69 -22.34 -13.16
C PHE A 88 -12.34 -23.63 -12.39
N ALA A 89 -11.17 -23.70 -11.73
CA ALA A 89 -10.81 -24.86 -10.93
C ALA A 89 -11.88 -25.19 -9.89
N GLN A 90 -12.07 -26.50 -9.67
CA GLN A 90 -12.90 -27.00 -8.59
C GLN A 90 -12.23 -26.67 -7.25
N VAL A 91 -13.03 -26.27 -6.26
CA VAL A 91 -12.56 -26.00 -4.90
C VAL A 91 -13.22 -26.97 -3.95
N ASN A 92 -12.42 -27.65 -3.13
CA ASN A 92 -12.90 -28.48 -2.04
C ASN A 92 -12.67 -27.78 -0.71
N LEU A 93 -13.74 -27.44 0.00
CA LEU A 93 -13.68 -27.04 1.40
C LEU A 93 -13.93 -28.27 2.28
N VAL A 94 -12.94 -28.69 3.05
CA VAL A 94 -13.04 -29.80 3.98
C VAL A 94 -13.16 -29.27 5.39
N ILE A 95 -14.22 -29.67 6.08
CA ILE A 95 -14.49 -29.32 7.47
C ILE A 95 -14.14 -30.51 8.36
N ASP A 96 -13.67 -30.23 9.57
CA ASP A 96 -13.40 -31.23 10.61
C ASP A 96 -12.17 -32.12 10.36
N SER A 97 -11.14 -31.52 9.78
CA SER A 97 -9.85 -32.16 9.68
C SER A 97 -9.08 -32.19 10.98
N GLN A 98 -8.29 -33.24 11.18
CA GLN A 98 -7.24 -33.24 12.18
C GLN A 98 -6.08 -32.33 11.72
N GLY A 99 -5.98 -31.09 12.20
CA GLY A 99 -4.90 -30.18 11.80
C GLY A 99 -5.22 -28.70 12.01
N GLU A 100 -4.54 -27.85 11.26
CA GLU A 100 -4.79 -26.40 11.18
C GLU A 100 -5.67 -26.06 9.97
N SER A 101 -6.35 -24.92 10.01
CA SER A 101 -7.00 -24.38 8.82
C SER A 101 -5.91 -23.95 7.85
N GLN A 102 -5.98 -24.43 6.61
CA GLN A 102 -4.89 -24.26 5.65
C GLN A 102 -5.36 -24.51 4.22
N TRP A 103 -4.74 -23.83 3.27
CA TRP A 103 -4.68 -24.25 1.87
C TRP A 103 -3.66 -25.38 1.64
N PHE A 104 -4.11 -26.46 1.00
CA PHE A 104 -3.27 -27.58 0.55
C PHE A 104 -3.05 -27.55 -0.96
N GLU A 105 -1.84 -27.20 -1.35
CA GLU A 105 -1.42 -26.86 -2.70
C GLU A 105 -1.42 -28.06 -3.65
N ASN A 106 -1.08 -29.25 -3.13
CA ASN A 106 -1.02 -30.47 -3.91
C ASN A 106 -2.40 -31.08 -4.20
N THR A 107 -3.44 -30.66 -3.49
CA THR A 107 -4.78 -31.24 -3.55
C THR A 107 -5.87 -30.24 -3.86
N ASP A 108 -5.54 -28.94 -3.95
CA ASP A 108 -6.48 -27.82 -4.13
C ASP A 108 -7.62 -27.86 -3.09
N ILE A 109 -7.26 -28.17 -1.84
CA ILE A 109 -8.19 -28.28 -0.71
C ILE A 109 -7.98 -27.08 0.22
N ILE A 110 -9.09 -26.39 0.53
CA ILE A 110 -9.17 -25.54 1.71
C ILE A 110 -9.61 -26.43 2.86
N ASN A 111 -8.81 -26.43 3.91
CA ASN A 111 -9.06 -27.18 5.10
C ASN A 111 -9.48 -26.26 6.24
N ILE A 112 -10.51 -26.62 7.01
CA ILE A 112 -10.95 -25.84 8.16
C ILE A 112 -10.96 -26.70 9.42
N ALA A 113 -10.13 -26.30 10.36
CA ALA A 113 -9.91 -26.99 11.61
C ALA A 113 -10.91 -26.63 12.71
N LYS A 114 -10.96 -27.52 13.71
CA LYS A 114 -11.48 -27.18 15.04
C LYS A 114 -10.44 -26.36 15.79
N PHE A 115 -10.89 -25.46 16.66
CA PHE A 115 -9.97 -24.94 17.65
C PHE A 115 -9.51 -26.03 18.60
N GLN A 116 -8.24 -25.97 18.96
CA GLN A 116 -7.65 -26.86 19.95
C GLN A 116 -8.51 -26.88 21.22
N ASN A 117 -8.83 -28.09 21.68
CA ASN A 117 -9.61 -28.35 22.91
C ASN A 117 -11.03 -27.77 22.92
N THR A 118 -11.64 -27.48 21.76
CA THR A 118 -13.05 -27.05 21.68
C THR A 118 -13.84 -27.84 20.64
N ASN A 119 -15.18 -27.71 20.70
CA ASN A 119 -16.09 -28.21 19.65
C ASN A 119 -16.43 -27.13 18.60
N SER A 120 -15.75 -25.98 18.63
CA SER A 120 -15.95 -24.87 17.71
C SER A 120 -14.99 -24.97 16.53
N PHE A 121 -15.50 -24.67 15.35
CA PHE A 121 -14.73 -24.66 14.11
C PHE A 121 -14.40 -23.23 13.69
N GLN A 122 -13.26 -23.08 13.03
CA GLN A 122 -12.78 -21.80 12.47
C GLN A 122 -13.50 -21.42 11.15
N VAL A 123 -14.78 -21.80 11.02
CA VAL A 123 -15.59 -21.48 9.85
C VAL A 123 -16.16 -20.08 9.99
N VAL A 124 -15.43 -19.12 9.44
CA VAL A 124 -15.78 -17.70 9.29
C VAL A 124 -15.35 -17.20 7.91
N LEU A 125 -15.97 -16.13 7.42
CA LEU A 125 -15.81 -15.62 6.05
C LEU A 125 -14.38 -15.21 5.71
N ASP A 126 -13.74 -14.48 6.61
CA ASP A 126 -12.35 -14.04 6.48
C ASP A 126 -11.37 -15.21 6.42
N ILE A 127 -11.52 -16.24 7.27
CA ILE A 127 -10.65 -17.43 7.24
C ILE A 127 -10.85 -18.19 5.93
N VAL A 128 -12.09 -18.46 5.50
CA VAL A 128 -12.31 -19.14 4.20
C VAL A 128 -11.79 -18.28 3.04
N GLY A 129 -11.94 -16.96 3.11
CA GLY A 129 -11.39 -16.02 2.14
C GLY A 129 -9.86 -15.96 2.12
N HIS A 130 -9.24 -16.08 3.28
CA HIS A 130 -7.80 -16.13 3.51
C HIS A 130 -7.21 -17.40 2.91
N GLU A 131 -7.77 -18.58 3.23
CA GLU A 131 -7.28 -19.85 2.65
C GLU A 131 -7.45 -19.90 1.13
N PHE A 132 -8.55 -19.35 0.61
CA PHE A 132 -8.71 -19.18 -0.84
C PHE A 132 -7.64 -18.25 -1.43
N GLY A 133 -7.21 -17.25 -0.66
CA GLY A 133 -6.15 -16.32 -1.00
C GLY A 133 -4.81 -17.00 -1.24
N HIS A 134 -4.42 -17.94 -0.39
CA HIS A 134 -3.24 -18.78 -0.63
C HIS A 134 -3.30 -19.50 -1.98
N GLY A 135 -4.45 -20.09 -2.30
CA GLY A 135 -4.66 -20.73 -3.61
C GLY A 135 -4.47 -19.76 -4.78
N VAL A 136 -4.94 -18.52 -4.65
CA VAL A 136 -4.76 -17.47 -5.66
C VAL A 136 -3.29 -17.07 -5.81
N LEU A 137 -2.59 -16.83 -4.70
CA LEU A 137 -1.18 -16.44 -4.71
C LEU A 137 -0.31 -17.53 -5.34
N ASN A 138 -0.54 -18.78 -4.96
CA ASN A 138 0.22 -19.92 -5.48
C ASN A 138 0.02 -20.13 -6.99
N ASN A 139 -1.19 -19.86 -7.50
CA ASN A 139 -1.51 -20.02 -8.93
C ASN A 139 -1.27 -18.75 -9.76
N SER A 140 -0.77 -17.67 -9.15
CA SER A 140 -0.45 -16.42 -9.85
C SER A 140 1.05 -16.11 -9.76
N SER A 141 1.51 -15.49 -8.67
CA SER A 141 2.92 -15.16 -8.47
C SER A 141 3.74 -16.34 -7.95
N GLY A 142 3.10 -17.36 -7.38
CA GLY A 142 3.74 -18.48 -6.68
C GLY A 142 4.14 -18.14 -5.24
N LEU A 143 3.65 -17.03 -4.69
CA LEU A 143 4.07 -16.52 -3.38
C LEU A 143 3.53 -17.40 -2.26
N GLY A 144 4.44 -17.97 -1.45
CA GLY A 144 4.09 -18.90 -0.37
C GLY A 144 4.07 -20.38 -0.78
N ALA A 145 4.21 -20.69 -2.07
CA ALA A 145 4.01 -22.04 -2.62
C ALA A 145 5.07 -23.09 -2.23
N ASN A 146 6.22 -22.67 -1.68
CA ASN A 146 7.38 -23.54 -1.48
C ASN A 146 7.59 -23.96 -0.01
N GLY A 147 6.74 -23.47 0.91
CA GLY A 147 6.84 -23.78 2.34
C GLY A 147 8.21 -23.43 2.95
N MET A 148 8.60 -24.14 4.01
CA MET A 148 9.90 -23.96 4.69
C MET A 148 11.04 -24.60 3.89
N ASP A 149 12.06 -23.81 3.54
CA ASP A 149 13.29 -24.30 2.89
C ASP A 149 14.48 -24.36 3.86
N LEU A 150 14.92 -25.59 4.20
CA LEU A 150 16.03 -25.86 5.12
C LEU A 150 17.39 -26.04 4.41
N SER A 151 17.49 -25.77 3.10
CA SER A 151 18.72 -25.96 2.31
C SER A 151 19.86 -25.03 2.75
N SER A 152 19.52 -23.84 3.27
CA SER A 152 20.48 -22.88 3.82
C SER A 152 19.79 -21.88 4.75
N LEU A 153 20.57 -21.18 5.57
CA LEU A 153 20.05 -20.10 6.44
C LEU A 153 19.36 -18.99 5.62
N ASN A 154 19.91 -18.67 4.45
CA ASN A 154 19.34 -17.67 3.55
C ASN A 154 18.00 -18.14 2.98
N ALA A 155 17.92 -19.40 2.55
CA ALA A 155 16.68 -19.98 2.03
C ALA A 155 15.59 -20.08 3.12
N LEU A 156 15.96 -20.40 4.36
CA LEU A 156 15.03 -20.42 5.49
C LEU A 156 14.47 -19.04 5.81
N ASN A 157 15.32 -18.01 5.86
CA ASN A 157 14.85 -16.65 6.11
C ASN A 157 14.08 -16.08 4.91
N GLN A 158 14.41 -16.49 3.69
CA GLN A 158 13.68 -16.12 2.48
C GLN A 158 12.29 -16.74 2.43
N SER A 159 12.17 -18.05 2.71
CA SER A 159 10.87 -18.73 2.82
C SER A 159 10.00 -18.15 3.94
N ALA A 160 10.59 -17.74 5.07
CA ALA A 160 9.86 -17.04 6.12
C ALA A 160 9.33 -15.67 5.65
N LEU A 161 10.12 -14.92 4.88
CA LEU A 161 9.68 -13.64 4.33
C LEU A 161 8.56 -13.81 3.30
N GLU A 162 8.69 -14.79 2.41
CA GLU A 162 7.65 -15.16 1.44
C GLU A 162 6.36 -15.59 2.13
N GLY A 163 6.46 -16.43 3.15
CA GLY A 163 5.33 -16.82 3.99
C GLY A 163 4.67 -15.63 4.68
N THR A 164 5.45 -14.73 5.30
CA THR A 164 4.92 -13.50 5.92
C THR A 164 4.11 -12.66 4.93
N MET A 165 4.61 -12.51 3.69
CA MET A 165 3.91 -11.77 2.64
C MET A 165 2.66 -12.50 2.16
N ALA A 166 2.73 -13.83 1.99
CA ALA A 166 1.60 -14.65 1.58
C ALA A 166 0.45 -14.56 2.59
N GLU A 167 0.74 -14.77 3.87
CA GLU A 167 -0.23 -14.58 4.97
C GLU A 167 -0.87 -13.19 4.95
N GLY A 168 -0.07 -12.16 4.68
CA GLY A 168 -0.54 -10.79 4.82
C GLY A 168 -1.46 -10.39 3.68
N PHE A 169 -1.19 -10.89 2.47
CA PHE A 169 -2.13 -10.78 1.36
C PHE A 169 -3.38 -11.64 1.59
N SER A 170 -3.24 -12.85 2.11
CA SER A 170 -4.38 -13.70 2.47
C SER A 170 -5.28 -13.02 3.53
N ASP A 171 -4.72 -12.36 4.53
CA ASP A 171 -5.46 -11.54 5.50
C ASP A 171 -6.21 -10.38 4.82
N ILE A 172 -5.56 -9.68 3.89
CA ILE A 172 -6.17 -8.60 3.12
C ILE A 172 -7.35 -9.14 2.30
N PHE A 173 -7.17 -10.28 1.63
CA PHE A 173 -8.21 -10.84 0.78
C PHE A 173 -9.36 -11.42 1.57
N GLY A 174 -9.10 -12.11 2.68
CA GLY A 174 -10.12 -12.51 3.65
C GLY A 174 -10.94 -11.31 4.13
N GLN A 175 -10.27 -10.21 4.46
CA GLN A 175 -10.96 -8.99 4.86
C GLN A 175 -11.83 -8.37 3.75
N LEU A 176 -11.37 -8.45 2.49
CA LEU A 176 -12.12 -7.98 1.33
C LEU A 176 -13.34 -8.87 1.03
N VAL A 177 -13.26 -10.16 1.32
CA VAL A 177 -14.43 -11.06 1.26
C VAL A 177 -15.47 -10.63 2.29
N GLU A 178 -15.08 -10.39 3.55
CA GLU A 178 -16.01 -9.88 4.57
C GLU A 178 -16.59 -8.52 4.18
N TYR A 179 -15.76 -7.60 3.66
CA TYR A 179 -16.21 -6.32 3.13
C TYR A 179 -17.29 -6.51 2.07
N TYR A 180 -17.03 -7.37 1.07
CA TYR A 180 -17.96 -7.65 -0.01
C TYR A 180 -19.28 -8.19 0.53
N VAL A 181 -19.21 -9.17 1.43
CA VAL A 181 -20.41 -9.79 1.99
C VAL A 181 -21.21 -8.80 2.83
N ASN A 182 -20.55 -8.00 3.66
CA ASN A 182 -21.23 -7.02 4.50
C ASN A 182 -21.97 -5.97 3.67
N ASN A 183 -21.39 -5.49 2.57
CA ASN A 183 -22.04 -4.49 1.72
C ASN A 183 -23.16 -5.04 0.82
N ASN A 184 -23.14 -6.33 0.49
CA ASN A 184 -24.11 -6.91 -0.46
C ASN A 184 -25.16 -7.82 0.19
N TYR A 185 -24.88 -8.36 1.38
CA TYR A 185 -25.70 -9.41 2.01
C TYR A 185 -26.05 -9.16 3.47
N SER A 186 -25.41 -8.21 4.17
CA SER A 186 -25.74 -7.94 5.57
C SER A 186 -27.09 -7.24 5.67
N THR A 187 -28.02 -7.85 6.41
CA THR A 187 -29.31 -7.24 6.76
C THR A 187 -29.26 -6.47 8.09
N THR A 188 -28.13 -6.52 8.81
CA THR A 188 -28.00 -6.00 10.19
C THR A 188 -26.90 -4.96 10.36
N GLY A 189 -26.33 -4.42 9.28
CA GLY A 189 -25.30 -3.38 9.36
C GLY A 189 -24.00 -3.84 10.02
N ALA A 190 -23.65 -5.12 9.87
CA ALA A 190 -22.37 -5.64 10.33
C ALA A 190 -21.23 -4.83 9.70
N ILE A 191 -20.40 -4.22 10.55
CA ILE A 191 -19.29 -3.36 10.13
C ILE A 191 -18.09 -4.27 9.84
N ASN A 192 -17.35 -3.96 8.77
CA ASN A 192 -16.04 -4.55 8.55
C ASN A 192 -15.12 -4.21 9.73
N ASP A 193 -14.67 -5.21 10.48
CA ASP A 193 -13.96 -5.04 11.74
C ASP A 193 -12.44 -4.90 11.57
N PHE A 194 -11.90 -5.17 10.38
CA PHE A 194 -10.45 -5.22 10.15
C PHE A 194 -9.74 -6.22 11.08
N VAL A 195 -10.38 -7.35 11.43
CA VAL A 195 -9.82 -8.38 12.31
C VAL A 195 -9.94 -9.77 11.69
N HIS A 196 -8.81 -10.31 11.25
CA HIS A 196 -8.73 -11.73 10.88
C HIS A 196 -9.02 -12.61 12.10
N GLY A 197 -10.00 -13.49 11.96
CA GLY A 197 -10.53 -14.35 13.00
C GLY A 197 -11.39 -13.61 14.04
N GLY A 198 -11.84 -12.37 13.77
CA GLY A 198 -12.61 -11.55 14.72
C GLY A 198 -13.99 -12.14 15.05
N ASN A 199 -14.63 -12.74 14.05
CA ASN A 199 -15.97 -13.34 14.17
C ASN A 199 -15.97 -14.77 14.73
N ASN A 200 -14.83 -15.21 15.26
CA ASN A 200 -14.59 -16.59 15.60
C ASN A 200 -15.14 -16.94 17.01
N PRO A 201 -15.96 -18.00 17.17
CA PRO A 201 -16.65 -18.30 18.44
C PRO A 201 -15.75 -18.59 19.64
N ALA A 202 -14.46 -18.92 19.47
CA ALA A 202 -13.55 -19.09 20.62
C ALA A 202 -12.99 -17.75 21.15
N GLY A 203 -13.28 -16.64 20.49
CA GLY A 203 -12.82 -15.31 20.87
C GLY A 203 -11.36 -15.03 20.47
N PHE A 204 -10.81 -13.99 21.08
CA PHE A 204 -9.47 -13.47 20.80
C PHE A 204 -8.36 -14.41 21.30
N VAL A 205 -7.42 -14.75 20.42
CA VAL A 205 -6.18 -15.47 20.78
C VAL A 205 -4.97 -14.71 20.23
N CYS A 206 -4.10 -14.26 21.12
CA CYS A 206 -2.85 -13.56 20.84
C CYS A 206 -2.01 -14.33 19.78
N GLY A 207 -1.60 -13.66 18.70
CA GLY A 207 -0.86 -14.23 17.57
C GLY A 207 -1.68 -15.01 16.54
N GLN A 208 -2.88 -15.51 16.89
CA GLN A 208 -3.78 -16.20 15.93
C GLN A 208 -4.82 -15.24 15.34
N THR A 209 -5.53 -14.51 16.20
CA THR A 209 -6.36 -13.39 15.78
C THR A 209 -5.45 -12.23 15.41
N ARG A 210 -5.72 -11.54 14.30
CA ARG A 210 -4.86 -10.45 13.82
C ARG A 210 -5.70 -9.23 13.45
N SER A 211 -5.55 -8.15 14.21
CA SER A 211 -6.18 -6.88 13.88
C SER A 211 -5.32 -6.11 12.88
N GLN A 212 -5.88 -5.77 11.73
CA GLN A 212 -5.24 -4.91 10.74
C GLN A 212 -5.30 -3.45 11.18
N MET A 213 -6.32 -3.04 11.93
CA MET A 213 -6.44 -1.67 12.43
C MET A 213 -5.57 -1.41 13.67
N ASN A 214 -5.51 -2.36 14.60
CA ASN A 214 -4.78 -2.26 15.87
C ASN A 214 -3.92 -3.51 16.15
N PRO A 215 -2.88 -3.82 15.35
CA PRO A 215 -2.05 -5.03 15.51
C PRO A 215 -1.59 -5.35 16.93
N HIS A 216 -1.17 -4.35 17.72
CA HIS A 216 -0.72 -4.55 19.11
C HIS A 216 -1.81 -5.12 20.03
N GLN A 217 -3.10 -4.80 19.79
CA GLN A 217 -4.21 -5.41 20.54
C GLN A 217 -4.22 -6.93 20.39
N THR A 218 -3.64 -7.41 19.30
CA THR A 218 -3.52 -8.81 18.94
C THR A 218 -2.12 -9.40 19.09
N CYS A 219 -1.21 -8.68 19.76
CA CYS A 219 0.18 -9.04 19.98
C CYS A 219 1.04 -9.08 18.71
N ASN A 220 0.71 -8.26 17.71
CA ASN A 220 1.40 -8.24 16.43
C ASN A 220 1.96 -6.83 16.13
N PRO A 221 3.09 -6.73 15.39
CA PRO A 221 3.71 -5.46 15.04
C PRO A 221 2.86 -4.61 14.09
N THR A 222 2.95 -3.30 14.25
CA THR A 222 2.43 -2.33 13.26
C THR A 222 3.50 -1.94 12.23
N THR A 223 4.78 -2.08 12.57
CA THR A 223 5.90 -1.52 11.82
C THR A 223 7.12 -2.44 11.82
N LEU A 224 7.91 -2.37 10.75
CA LEU A 224 9.19 -3.07 10.67
C LEU A 224 10.15 -2.62 11.79
N ASN A 225 10.70 -3.59 12.54
CA ASN A 225 11.60 -3.38 13.68
C ASN A 225 10.98 -2.62 14.88
N GLY A 226 9.66 -2.47 14.93
CA GLY A 226 8.96 -1.94 16.09
C GLY A 226 8.74 -2.99 17.20
N PRO A 227 8.05 -2.62 18.30
CA PRO A 227 7.44 -3.55 19.24
C PRO A 227 6.71 -4.71 18.57
N ASP A 228 6.74 -5.87 19.22
CA ASP A 228 6.15 -7.14 18.76
C ASP A 228 6.71 -7.69 17.43
N PHE A 229 7.63 -6.99 16.76
CA PHE A 229 8.28 -7.51 15.55
C PHE A 229 9.31 -8.58 15.92
N LEU A 230 9.17 -9.77 15.33
CA LEU A 230 10.11 -10.86 15.52
C LEU A 230 11.33 -10.66 14.60
N SER A 231 12.28 -9.87 15.10
CA SER A 231 13.51 -9.46 14.39
C SER A 231 14.60 -10.52 14.36
N ASN A 232 14.62 -11.44 15.33
CA ASN A 232 15.65 -12.48 15.41
C ASN A 232 15.64 -13.34 14.14
N PRO A 233 16.78 -13.47 13.42
CA PRO A 233 16.86 -14.34 12.26
C PRO A 233 16.57 -15.78 12.69
N LEU A 234 15.89 -16.52 11.81
CA LEU A 234 15.73 -17.95 12.03
C LEU A 234 17.09 -18.64 11.86
N THR A 235 17.26 -19.76 12.54
CA THR A 235 18.42 -20.65 12.49
C THR A 235 17.99 -22.01 11.94
N LEU A 236 18.94 -22.80 11.42
CA LEU A 236 18.64 -24.16 10.91
C LEU A 236 18.19 -25.15 12.00
N ASN A 237 18.24 -24.76 13.29
CA ASN A 237 17.76 -25.56 14.41
C ASN A 237 16.34 -25.16 14.84
N ASP A 238 15.77 -24.10 14.28
CA ASP A 238 14.40 -23.68 14.59
C ASP A 238 13.41 -24.70 14.02
N ASN A 239 12.38 -25.00 14.81
CA ASN A 239 11.33 -25.92 14.42
C ASN A 239 10.24 -25.20 13.60
N VAL A 240 9.32 -25.98 13.05
CA VAL A 240 8.18 -25.46 12.27
C VAL A 240 7.33 -24.46 13.06
N VAL A 241 7.19 -24.64 14.37
CA VAL A 241 6.41 -23.73 15.21
C VAL A 241 7.07 -22.35 15.26
N THR A 242 8.38 -22.26 15.48
CA THR A 242 9.09 -20.97 15.48
C THR A 242 8.99 -20.27 14.13
N PHE A 243 9.14 -21.01 13.03
CA PHE A 243 9.00 -20.49 11.67
C PHE A 243 7.59 -19.93 11.42
N LEU A 244 6.54 -20.70 11.74
CA LEU A 244 5.15 -20.27 11.55
C LEU A 244 4.79 -19.10 12.47
N THR A 245 5.22 -19.11 13.73
CA THR A 245 5.01 -17.97 14.64
C THR A 245 5.63 -16.69 14.07
N LYS A 246 6.84 -16.78 13.51
CA LYS A 246 7.48 -15.62 12.85
C LYS A 246 6.67 -15.12 11.67
N ILE A 247 6.18 -16.03 10.84
CA ILE A 247 5.37 -15.71 9.67
C ILE A 247 4.09 -14.96 10.06
N HIS A 248 3.28 -15.55 10.94
CA HIS A 248 1.96 -15.04 11.29
C HIS A 248 2.02 -13.78 12.15
N GLN A 249 3.04 -13.63 13.01
CA GLN A 249 3.18 -12.42 13.81
C GLN A 249 3.60 -11.24 12.94
N ASN A 250 4.65 -11.38 12.13
CA ASN A 250 5.14 -10.25 11.31
C ASN A 250 4.20 -9.87 10.16
N THR A 251 3.19 -10.68 9.85
CA THR A 251 2.28 -10.45 8.72
C THR A 251 1.44 -9.18 8.84
N THR A 252 1.16 -8.75 10.07
CA THR A 252 0.32 -7.58 10.32
C THR A 252 0.95 -6.28 9.87
N ILE A 253 2.26 -6.24 9.59
CA ILE A 253 2.88 -5.09 8.91
C ILE A 253 2.23 -4.88 7.53
N LEU A 254 1.99 -5.95 6.76
CA LEU A 254 1.36 -5.87 5.45
C LEU A 254 -0.16 -5.63 5.57
N SER A 255 -0.85 -6.29 6.50
CA SER A 255 -2.29 -6.07 6.66
C SER A 255 -2.61 -4.68 7.24
N HIS A 256 -1.75 -4.15 8.12
CA HIS A 256 -1.85 -2.78 8.64
C HIS A 256 -1.54 -1.74 7.57
N TRP A 257 -0.58 -1.99 6.68
CA TRP A 257 -0.36 -1.17 5.49
C TRP A 257 -1.64 -1.03 4.66
N PHE A 258 -2.35 -2.14 4.44
CA PHE A 258 -3.61 -2.13 3.71
C PHE A 258 -4.72 -1.38 4.44
N PHE A 259 -4.82 -1.51 5.77
CA PHE A 259 -5.75 -0.74 6.59
C PHE A 259 -5.49 0.77 6.43
N LEU A 260 -4.23 1.21 6.59
CA LEU A 260 -3.85 2.62 6.45
C LEU A 260 -4.12 3.14 5.04
N LEU A 261 -3.82 2.35 4.00
CA LEU A 261 -4.13 2.73 2.63
C LEU A 261 -5.65 2.88 2.40
N SER A 262 -6.43 1.99 3.00
CA SER A 262 -7.89 1.96 2.85
C SER A 262 -8.60 3.06 3.61
N GLN A 263 -8.30 3.21 4.91
CA GLN A 263 -9.00 4.07 5.87
C GLN A 263 -8.26 5.37 6.19
N GLY A 264 -7.01 5.47 5.76
CA GLY A 264 -6.13 6.56 6.16
C GLY A 264 -5.63 6.39 7.59
N GLY A 265 -4.85 7.36 8.03
CA GLY A 265 -4.29 7.40 9.37
C GLY A 265 -3.18 8.43 9.46
N THR A 266 -2.99 8.97 10.66
CA THR A 266 -1.91 9.93 10.95
C THR A 266 -1.31 9.59 12.29
N GLY A 267 0.00 9.70 12.42
CA GLY A 267 0.66 9.39 13.68
C GLY A 267 2.16 9.26 13.53
N THR A 268 2.79 8.74 14.56
CA THR A 268 4.20 8.37 14.55
C THR A 268 4.27 6.87 14.65
N ASN A 269 4.99 6.24 13.72
CA ASN A 269 5.17 4.80 13.81
C ASN A 269 6.10 4.44 14.96
N ASP A 270 6.01 3.21 15.43
CA ASP A 270 6.79 2.65 16.53
C ASP A 270 8.14 2.07 16.07
N ALA A 271 8.62 2.45 14.87
CA ALA A 271 9.94 2.10 14.37
C ALA A 271 11.04 2.74 15.24
N PRO A 272 12.29 2.23 15.20
CA PRO A 272 13.42 2.82 15.92
C PRO A 272 13.66 4.32 15.63
N PHE A 273 13.20 4.82 14.48
CA PHE A 273 13.34 6.20 14.05
C PHE A 273 12.09 7.07 14.28
N ASN A 274 11.00 6.50 14.79
CA ASN A 274 9.74 7.20 15.11
C ASN A 274 9.30 8.17 14.00
N ASN A 275 9.07 7.62 12.82
CA ASN A 275 8.73 8.39 11.64
C ASN A 275 7.27 8.85 11.69
N TYR A 276 7.05 10.16 11.64
CA TYR A 276 5.71 10.73 11.50
C TYR A 276 5.15 10.46 10.10
N PHE A 277 3.94 9.93 10.01
CA PHE A 277 3.28 9.58 8.75
C PHE A 277 1.89 10.21 8.61
N CYS A 278 1.48 10.36 7.35
CA CYS A 278 0.17 10.82 6.92
C CYS A 278 -0.33 9.97 5.77
N VAL A 279 -1.44 9.27 5.97
CA VAL A 279 -2.10 8.51 4.91
C VAL A 279 -3.54 9.01 4.79
N LYS A 280 -3.87 9.56 3.63
CA LYS A 280 -5.24 9.81 3.20
C LYS A 280 -5.86 8.52 2.67
N PRO A 281 -7.12 8.22 3.01
CA PRO A 281 -7.80 7.02 2.54
C PRO A 281 -8.01 7.06 1.03
N ILE A 282 -7.77 5.95 0.35
CA ILE A 282 -8.23 5.73 -1.04
C ILE A 282 -9.47 4.82 -1.12
N GLY A 283 -9.93 4.31 0.03
CA GLY A 283 -11.04 3.39 0.14
C GLY A 283 -10.66 1.93 -0.14
N GLN A 284 -11.36 1.00 0.51
CA GLN A 284 -11.04 -0.45 0.49
C GLN A 284 -11.08 -1.06 -0.91
N LEU A 285 -11.98 -0.61 -1.79
CA LEU A 285 -12.05 -1.14 -3.16
C LEU A 285 -10.82 -0.79 -3.99
N LYS A 286 -10.33 0.46 -3.92
CA LYS A 286 -9.12 0.87 -4.65
C LYS A 286 -7.89 0.22 -4.05
N ALA A 287 -7.76 0.24 -2.72
CA ALA A 287 -6.68 -0.40 -1.99
C ALA A 287 -6.62 -1.91 -2.29
N GLY A 288 -7.78 -2.58 -2.32
CA GLY A 288 -7.89 -4.01 -2.58
C GLY A 288 -7.47 -4.37 -4.00
N ARG A 289 -7.86 -3.58 -5.01
CA ARG A 289 -7.39 -3.78 -6.39
C ARG A 289 -5.89 -3.59 -6.53
N ILE A 290 -5.30 -2.61 -5.83
CA ILE A 290 -3.85 -2.40 -5.82
C ILE A 290 -3.16 -3.59 -5.16
N ALA A 291 -3.60 -3.99 -3.97
CA ALA A 291 -3.00 -5.11 -3.23
C ALA A 291 -3.08 -6.42 -4.03
N PHE A 292 -4.24 -6.71 -4.62
CA PHE A 292 -4.44 -7.88 -5.47
C PHE A 292 -3.50 -7.86 -6.67
N LEU A 293 -3.52 -6.79 -7.46
CA LEU A 293 -2.68 -6.67 -8.65
C LEU A 293 -1.18 -6.71 -8.33
N ALA A 294 -0.76 -6.10 -7.22
CA ALA A 294 0.60 -6.18 -6.73
C ALA A 294 0.99 -7.64 -6.45
N ALA A 295 0.16 -8.35 -5.69
CA ALA A 295 0.41 -9.73 -5.27
C ALA A 295 0.41 -10.74 -6.41
N THR A 296 -0.41 -10.53 -7.45
CA THR A 296 -0.60 -11.50 -8.53
C THR A 296 0.20 -11.20 -9.80
N ASN A 297 0.60 -9.94 -10.04
CA ASN A 297 1.20 -9.53 -11.32
C ASN A 297 2.53 -8.78 -11.21
N PHE A 298 2.83 -8.14 -10.07
CA PHE A 298 4.02 -7.29 -9.95
C PHE A 298 5.09 -7.85 -9.01
N ILE A 299 4.77 -8.87 -8.21
CA ILE A 299 5.77 -9.59 -7.40
C ILE A 299 6.40 -10.71 -8.23
N THR A 300 7.72 -10.82 -8.15
CA THR A 300 8.47 -12.02 -8.54
C THR A 300 8.94 -12.75 -7.29
N THR A 301 8.67 -14.05 -7.20
CA THR A 301 8.94 -14.88 -6.02
C THR A 301 10.40 -15.27 -5.82
N ASN A 302 11.24 -15.14 -6.84
CA ASN A 302 12.68 -15.37 -6.70
C ASN A 302 13.38 -14.17 -6.04
N GLY A 303 13.56 -14.22 -4.71
CA GLY A 303 14.27 -13.20 -3.96
C GLY A 303 13.42 -11.95 -3.65
N VAL A 304 12.14 -12.18 -3.31
CA VAL A 304 11.24 -11.09 -2.92
C VAL A 304 11.78 -10.37 -1.67
N THR A 305 11.64 -9.06 -1.64
CA THR A 305 12.04 -8.19 -0.52
C THR A 305 10.89 -7.27 -0.16
N LEU A 306 10.86 -6.76 1.08
CA LEU A 306 9.84 -5.76 1.49
C LEU A 306 9.90 -4.48 0.64
N THR A 307 11.09 -4.05 0.25
CA THR A 307 11.27 -2.89 -0.64
C THR A 307 10.82 -3.20 -2.07
N GLY A 308 11.08 -4.42 -2.57
CA GLY A 308 10.54 -4.89 -3.86
C GLY A 308 9.02 -4.96 -3.85
N LEU A 309 8.42 -5.43 -2.76
CA LEU A 309 6.97 -5.47 -2.58
C LEU A 309 6.35 -4.07 -2.54
N ARG A 310 7.00 -3.13 -1.84
CA ARG A 310 6.62 -1.71 -1.89
C ARG A 310 6.61 -1.19 -3.32
N GLN A 311 7.65 -1.49 -4.11
CA GLN A 311 7.73 -1.07 -5.50
C GLN A 311 6.62 -1.72 -6.35
N ALA A 312 6.37 -3.01 -6.18
CA ALA A 312 5.29 -3.72 -6.87
C ALA A 312 3.91 -3.10 -6.58
N ALA A 313 3.65 -2.68 -5.34
CA ALA A 313 2.42 -1.99 -4.98
C ALA A 313 2.30 -0.60 -5.62
N ILE A 314 3.41 0.15 -5.71
CA ILE A 314 3.45 1.45 -6.40
C ILE A 314 3.20 1.26 -7.89
N ASP A 315 3.83 0.25 -8.50
CA ASP A 315 3.66 -0.06 -9.93
C ASP A 315 2.23 -0.52 -10.25
N ALA A 316 1.62 -1.31 -9.36
CA ALA A 316 0.21 -1.68 -9.47
C ALA A 316 -0.72 -0.44 -9.40
N ALA A 317 -0.44 0.51 -8.50
CA ALA A 317 -1.19 1.76 -8.44
C ALA A 317 -0.98 2.62 -9.69
N ASN A 318 0.26 2.70 -10.19
CA ASN A 318 0.57 3.40 -11.43
C ASN A 318 -0.14 2.78 -12.65
N ALA A 319 -0.24 1.46 -12.71
CA ALA A 319 -0.94 0.76 -13.79
C ALA A 319 -2.45 1.02 -13.76
N LEU A 320 -3.04 1.15 -12.56
CA LEU A 320 -4.49 1.37 -12.39
C LEU A 320 -4.90 2.85 -12.49
N TYR A 321 -4.06 3.76 -12.00
CA TYR A 321 -4.43 5.17 -11.78
C TYR A 321 -3.46 6.18 -12.41
N GLY A 322 -2.37 5.71 -13.01
CA GLY A 322 -1.33 6.54 -13.63
C GLY A 322 -0.17 6.88 -12.69
N PHE A 323 0.98 7.23 -13.29
CA PHE A 323 2.14 7.73 -12.55
C PHE A 323 1.82 9.01 -11.80
N ASN A 324 2.44 9.19 -10.63
CA ASN A 324 2.27 10.37 -9.77
C ASN A 324 0.81 10.63 -9.38
N SER A 325 -0.04 9.61 -9.41
CA SER A 325 -1.43 9.66 -8.98
C SER A 325 -1.55 9.77 -7.47
N HIS A 326 -2.70 10.28 -7.01
CA HIS A 326 -3.06 10.26 -5.59
C HIS A 326 -2.89 8.87 -4.99
N GLU A 327 -3.39 7.83 -5.67
CA GLU A 327 -3.31 6.44 -5.24
C GLU A 327 -1.87 5.94 -5.10
N SER A 328 -1.01 6.19 -6.09
CA SER A 328 0.41 5.79 -6.04
C SER A 328 1.15 6.43 -4.87
N ALA A 329 0.87 7.69 -4.57
CA ALA A 329 1.47 8.38 -3.44
C ALA A 329 0.94 7.86 -2.10
N GLN A 330 -0.36 7.57 -2.00
CA GLN A 330 -0.92 6.98 -0.78
C GLN A 330 -0.39 5.57 -0.51
N VAL A 331 -0.11 4.78 -1.55
CA VAL A 331 0.58 3.49 -1.41
C VAL A 331 1.97 3.69 -0.79
N ALA A 332 2.77 4.61 -1.31
CA ALA A 332 4.10 4.87 -0.78
C ALA A 332 4.07 5.45 0.64
N ALA A 333 3.10 6.31 0.95
CA ALA A 333 2.89 6.88 2.27
C ALA A 333 2.50 5.81 3.30
N ALA A 334 1.60 4.88 2.93
CA ALA A 334 1.24 3.75 3.78
C ALA A 334 2.43 2.82 4.02
N TRP A 335 3.26 2.55 3.00
CA TRP A 335 4.46 1.72 3.19
C TRP A 335 5.48 2.38 4.12
N TYR A 336 5.65 3.69 3.98
CA TYR A 336 6.48 4.48 4.87
C TYR A 336 5.96 4.44 6.32
N ALA A 337 4.64 4.51 6.51
CA ALA A 337 4.00 4.40 7.83
C ALA A 337 4.38 3.09 8.53
N VAL A 338 4.38 1.96 7.81
CA VAL A 338 4.79 0.65 8.35
C VAL A 338 6.30 0.39 8.30
N GLY A 339 7.10 1.45 8.10
CA GLY A 339 8.55 1.41 8.26
C GLY A 339 9.33 0.93 7.04
N ILE A 340 8.73 0.94 5.85
CA ILE A 340 9.34 0.42 4.62
C ILE A 340 9.46 1.52 3.56
N GLY A 341 10.71 1.80 3.18
CA GLY A 341 11.04 2.84 2.21
C GLY A 341 10.96 4.26 2.78
N ASN A 342 11.07 5.26 1.90
CA ASN A 342 11.12 6.68 2.27
C ASN A 342 9.95 7.45 1.64
N ILE A 343 9.42 8.45 2.36
CA ILE A 343 8.32 9.30 1.89
C ILE A 343 8.70 10.16 0.67
N ASN A 344 9.98 10.59 0.57
CA ASN A 344 10.48 11.53 -0.46
C ASN A 344 10.73 10.92 -1.85
N THR A 345 10.14 9.76 -2.17
CA THR A 345 10.45 9.04 -3.41
C THR A 345 9.40 9.17 -4.51
N ILE A 346 8.22 9.71 -4.20
CA ILE A 346 7.13 9.89 -5.17
C ILE A 346 6.75 11.36 -5.26
N GLN A 347 6.68 11.88 -6.50
CA GLN A 347 6.06 13.15 -6.82
C GLN A 347 4.56 12.93 -7.08
N ILE A 348 3.72 13.91 -6.74
CA ILE A 348 2.29 13.92 -7.06
C ILE A 348 2.02 14.98 -8.12
N ASP A 349 1.28 14.62 -9.16
CA ASP A 349 0.88 15.58 -10.19
C ASP A 349 -0.58 16.02 -9.98
N VAL A 350 -0.77 17.26 -9.51
CA VAL A 350 -2.08 17.92 -9.54
C VAL A 350 -2.21 18.60 -10.89
N GLN A 351 -2.83 17.91 -11.85
CA GLN A 351 -2.81 18.36 -13.24
C GLN A 351 -4.10 18.22 -14.03
N ASN A 352 -4.21 19.04 -15.09
CA ASN A 352 -5.34 19.04 -16.04
C ASN A 352 -6.70 19.21 -15.33
N LEU A 353 -6.77 20.13 -14.37
CA LEU A 353 -7.91 20.29 -13.47
C LEU A 353 -8.64 21.63 -13.73
N THR A 354 -9.97 21.58 -13.80
CA THR A 354 -10.82 22.78 -13.70
C THR A 354 -11.51 22.80 -12.35
N VAL A 355 -11.13 23.75 -11.49
CA VAL A 355 -11.63 23.90 -10.13
C VAL A 355 -12.88 24.79 -10.17
N ASN A 356 -14.04 24.21 -9.88
CA ASN A 356 -15.32 24.92 -9.87
C ASN A 356 -15.81 25.28 -8.46
N ASN A 357 -15.37 24.54 -7.44
CA ASN A 357 -15.72 24.68 -6.04
C ASN A 357 -14.45 24.54 -5.18
N GLN A 358 -14.56 24.32 -3.87
CA GLN A 358 -13.41 23.98 -3.05
C GLN A 358 -12.74 22.65 -3.50
N GLN A 359 -11.41 22.67 -3.63
CA GLN A 359 -10.56 21.52 -3.89
C GLN A 359 -9.29 21.61 -3.05
N ASP A 360 -9.02 20.53 -2.31
CA ASP A 360 -7.98 20.50 -1.28
C ASP A 360 -7.03 19.33 -1.56
N PHE A 361 -5.74 19.63 -1.72
CA PHE A 361 -4.67 18.66 -1.97
C PHE A 361 -3.65 18.74 -0.85
N HIS A 362 -3.57 17.72 0.00
CA HIS A 362 -2.67 17.70 1.16
C HIS A 362 -1.85 16.42 1.18
N TYR A 363 -0.55 16.53 0.92
CA TYR A 363 0.35 15.38 0.76
C TYR A 363 1.68 15.56 1.49
N ASN A 364 2.35 14.46 1.81
CA ASN A 364 3.72 14.52 2.35
C ASN A 364 4.79 14.62 1.24
N ASN A 365 4.37 14.44 0.00
CA ASN A 365 5.19 14.26 -1.19
C ASN A 365 5.48 15.58 -1.89
N LYS A 366 6.51 15.60 -2.76
CA LYS A 366 6.67 16.69 -3.71
C LYS A 366 5.42 16.77 -4.58
N ILE A 367 4.84 17.95 -4.73
CA ILE A 367 3.65 18.16 -5.58
C ILE A 367 4.06 18.99 -6.80
N LEU A 368 3.76 18.52 -8.00
CA LEU A 368 3.79 19.31 -9.22
C LEU A 368 2.36 19.75 -9.56
N VAL A 369 2.12 21.05 -9.66
CA VAL A 369 0.83 21.62 -10.10
C VAL A 369 0.95 22.09 -11.55
N LYS A 370 0.12 21.53 -12.44
CA LYS A 370 0.24 21.78 -13.89
C LYS A 370 -1.10 21.87 -14.61
N ASN A 371 -1.29 22.85 -15.48
CA ASN A 371 -2.51 22.98 -16.29
C ASN A 371 -3.79 23.00 -15.41
N VAL A 372 -3.82 23.90 -14.42
CA VAL A 372 -4.95 24.06 -13.50
C VAL A 372 -5.67 25.36 -13.81
N THR A 373 -6.99 25.32 -13.96
CA THR A 373 -7.84 26.50 -14.15
C THR A 373 -8.84 26.62 -13.02
N THR A 374 -8.90 27.75 -12.32
CA THR A 374 -9.92 27.99 -11.27
C THR A 374 -11.03 28.88 -11.82
N ASN A 375 -12.30 28.50 -11.63
CA ASN A 375 -13.47 29.29 -12.03
C ASN A 375 -13.95 30.20 -10.90
N PRO A 376 -14.55 31.38 -11.19
CA PRO A 376 -14.96 32.34 -10.16
C PRO A 376 -15.75 31.68 -9.00
N GLY A 377 -15.37 31.98 -7.76
CA GLY A 377 -15.93 31.36 -6.55
C GLY A 377 -15.21 30.08 -6.07
N ALA A 378 -14.28 29.53 -6.85
CA ALA A 378 -13.49 28.37 -6.46
C ALA A 378 -12.46 28.67 -5.36
N LEU A 379 -12.23 27.66 -4.50
CA LEU A 379 -11.15 27.64 -3.52
C LEU A 379 -10.18 26.50 -3.88
N PHE A 380 -8.89 26.78 -4.01
CA PHE A 380 -7.88 25.78 -4.39
C PHE A 380 -6.74 25.76 -3.37
N TYR A 381 -6.67 24.71 -2.57
CA TYR A 381 -5.69 24.56 -1.50
C TYR A 381 -4.70 23.44 -1.83
N VAL A 382 -3.40 23.73 -1.75
CA VAL A 382 -2.34 22.74 -1.96
C VAL A 382 -1.32 22.81 -0.83
N SER A 383 -1.09 21.71 -0.13
CA SER A 383 -0.04 21.62 0.89
C SER A 383 0.86 20.41 0.70
N SER A 384 2.16 20.63 0.86
CA SER A 384 3.18 19.58 0.86
C SER A 384 4.01 19.63 2.15
N ASN A 385 4.51 18.49 2.63
CA ASN A 385 5.55 18.49 3.66
C ASN A 385 6.97 18.69 3.11
N THR A 386 7.14 18.64 1.79
CA THR A 386 8.46 18.63 1.15
C THR A 386 8.63 19.76 0.16
N GLU A 387 7.90 19.74 -0.95
CA GLU A 387 8.08 20.70 -2.04
C GLU A 387 6.77 20.85 -2.85
N ILE A 388 6.48 22.06 -3.30
CA ILE A 388 5.45 22.34 -4.30
C ILE A 388 6.11 23.03 -5.50
N GLU A 389 6.00 22.43 -6.67
CA GLU A 389 6.48 22.96 -7.95
C GLU A 389 5.28 23.40 -8.79
N LEU A 390 5.31 24.63 -9.31
CA LEU A 390 4.27 25.20 -10.17
C LEU A 390 4.79 25.35 -11.60
N THR A 391 3.97 24.96 -12.57
CA THR A 391 4.25 25.22 -14.00
C THR A 391 3.57 26.52 -14.47
N ASN A 392 3.99 27.04 -15.62
CA ASN A 392 3.48 28.30 -16.18
C ASN A 392 2.00 28.23 -16.65
N ASP A 393 1.37 27.05 -16.62
CA ASP A 393 0.03 26.81 -17.14
C ASP A 393 -1.05 26.82 -16.02
N ILE A 394 -0.94 27.73 -15.05
CA ILE A 394 -1.96 27.89 -13.99
C ILE A 394 -2.78 29.15 -14.27
N ASN A 395 -4.07 28.97 -14.55
CA ASN A 395 -5.00 30.04 -14.90
C ASN A 395 -5.99 30.31 -13.77
N MET A 396 -5.78 31.40 -13.03
CA MET A 396 -6.66 31.81 -11.95
C MET A 396 -7.66 32.87 -12.40
N ASN A 397 -8.95 32.53 -12.52
CA ASN A 397 -9.96 33.51 -12.94
C ASN A 397 -10.26 34.53 -11.83
N SER A 398 -10.79 35.70 -12.21
CA SER A 398 -11.20 36.71 -11.24
C SER A 398 -12.29 36.15 -10.31
N GLY A 399 -12.16 36.41 -9.00
CA GLY A 399 -13.08 35.90 -7.98
C GLY A 399 -12.73 34.52 -7.41
N THR A 400 -11.52 33.99 -7.67
CA THR A 400 -11.03 32.74 -7.05
C THR A 400 -10.01 33.00 -5.95
N TRP A 401 -9.90 32.05 -5.02
CA TRP A 401 -8.86 32.03 -3.99
C TRP A 401 -8.01 30.76 -4.14
N ALA A 402 -6.69 30.90 -4.10
CA ALA A 402 -5.78 29.76 -3.92
C ALA A 402 -4.74 30.06 -2.87
N GLU A 403 -4.35 29.01 -2.16
CA GLU A 403 -3.34 29.05 -1.11
C GLU A 403 -2.44 27.81 -1.23
N LEU A 404 -1.13 28.05 -1.25
CA LEU A 404 -0.12 27.01 -1.33
C LEU A 404 0.86 27.19 -0.18
N TYR A 405 1.13 26.12 0.56
CA TYR A 405 2.02 26.19 1.72
C TYR A 405 2.77 24.88 1.93
N ILE A 406 4.04 25.00 2.33
CA ILE A 406 4.84 23.86 2.77
C ILE A 406 4.68 23.78 4.30
N THR A 407 4.13 22.67 4.79
CA THR A 407 3.91 22.47 6.23
C THR A 407 4.44 21.11 6.70
N PRO A 408 5.24 21.07 7.75
CA PRO A 408 5.68 19.81 8.33
C PRO A 408 4.59 19.26 9.28
N GLN A 409 3.45 18.80 8.75
CA GLN A 409 2.47 17.91 9.41
C GLN A 409 1.21 17.76 8.55
N CYS A 410 0.40 16.72 8.83
CA CYS A 410 -0.91 16.50 8.23
C CYS A 410 -1.89 17.66 8.54
N ALA A 411 -1.70 18.85 7.98
CA ALA A 411 -2.60 19.97 8.17
C ALA A 411 -3.88 19.76 7.35
N GLY A 412 -4.71 18.82 7.81
CA GLY A 412 -6.13 18.76 7.52
C GLY A 412 -6.88 18.97 8.82
N GLY A 413 -7.05 20.23 9.23
CA GLY A 413 -7.81 20.60 10.42
C GLY A 413 -7.34 21.92 11.02
N ALA A 414 -8.21 22.94 10.96
CA ALA A 414 -8.05 24.30 11.49
C ALA A 414 -7.04 25.21 10.76
N ARG A 415 -7.57 26.03 9.83
CA ARG A 415 -7.16 27.44 9.82
C ARG A 415 -7.43 27.99 11.22
N ALA A 416 -6.52 28.80 11.73
CA ALA A 416 -6.83 29.78 12.77
C ALA A 416 -7.93 30.71 12.22
N GLY A 417 -9.17 30.27 12.32
CA GLY A 417 -10.32 31.17 12.31
C GLY A 417 -10.30 31.85 13.67
N ASN A 418 -10.31 33.17 13.66
CA ASN A 418 -10.41 34.00 14.85
C ASN A 418 -11.53 33.47 15.78
N ASN A 419 -11.15 32.76 16.85
CA ASN A 419 -11.65 32.84 18.22
C ASN A 419 -11.31 31.57 19.03
N GLU A 420 -10.48 31.80 20.06
CA GLU A 420 -10.34 31.09 21.35
C GLU A 420 -9.75 29.66 21.42
N GLU A 421 -8.53 29.63 21.98
CA GLU A 421 -7.88 28.61 22.83
C GLU A 421 -7.65 27.18 22.31
N THR A 422 -6.53 26.96 21.59
CA THR A 422 -5.74 25.71 21.55
C THR A 422 -4.27 26.03 21.19
N PRO A 423 -3.28 25.17 21.53
CA PRO A 423 -1.89 25.59 21.78
C PRO A 423 -1.19 26.12 20.54
N SER A 424 -0.53 27.26 20.71
CA SER A 424 0.12 28.05 19.67
C SER A 424 1.31 27.33 19.02
N ILE A 425 1.19 27.05 17.73
CA ILE A 425 2.35 26.89 16.84
C ILE A 425 2.82 28.31 16.49
N GLN A 426 4.10 28.62 16.68
CA GLN A 426 4.63 29.93 16.30
C GLN A 426 4.49 30.14 14.79
N GLU A 427 3.81 31.22 14.39
CA GLU A 427 3.61 31.70 13.01
C GLU A 427 4.91 31.97 12.22
N SER A 428 6.08 31.84 12.84
CA SER A 428 7.39 32.19 12.27
C SER A 428 7.95 31.19 11.24
N SER A 429 7.19 30.14 10.86
CA SER A 429 7.65 29.09 9.93
C SER A 429 6.70 28.80 8.75
N LEU A 430 5.64 29.60 8.57
CA LEU A 430 4.72 29.49 7.44
C LEU A 430 5.05 30.54 6.38
N GLU A 431 5.57 30.11 5.23
CA GLU A 431 5.49 30.92 4.01
C GLU A 431 4.13 30.64 3.35
N SER A 432 3.20 31.58 3.47
CA SER A 432 1.91 31.55 2.77
C SER A 432 1.92 32.57 1.63
N PHE A 433 1.52 32.15 0.43
CA PHE A 433 1.30 33.04 -0.70
C PHE A 433 -0.20 33.14 -0.96
N SER A 434 -0.77 34.34 -0.79
CA SER A 434 -2.15 34.66 -1.14
C SER A 434 -2.19 35.53 -2.39
N ILE A 435 -2.94 35.11 -3.40
CA ILE A 435 -3.17 35.89 -4.64
C ILE A 435 -4.59 36.45 -4.56
N GLU A 436 -4.75 37.68 -4.03
CA GLU A 436 -6.00 38.42 -4.14
C GLU A 436 -6.05 39.20 -5.46
N ASN A 437 -6.93 38.79 -6.37
CA ASN A 437 -7.04 39.41 -7.69
C ASN A 437 -8.18 40.44 -7.71
N SER A 438 -8.01 41.57 -7.00
CA SER A 438 -9.07 42.58 -6.84
C SER A 438 -8.92 43.83 -7.70
N LYS A 439 -7.81 44.04 -8.44
CA LYS A 439 -7.72 45.06 -9.52
C LYS A 439 -6.70 44.63 -10.56
N LYS A 440 -7.05 44.70 -11.85
CA LYS A 440 -6.05 44.68 -12.94
C LYS A 440 -5.11 45.90 -12.78
N PRO A 441 -3.80 45.68 -12.89
CA PRO A 441 -3.00 46.46 -13.81
C PRO A 441 -2.53 45.59 -14.97
N SER A 442 -2.22 46.25 -16.07
CA SER A 442 -1.58 45.70 -17.27
C SER A 442 -0.35 44.87 -16.95
N LEU A 443 -0.13 43.81 -17.76
CA LEU A 443 1.12 43.06 -17.83
C LEU A 443 2.35 43.97 -17.78
N ASN A 444 3.24 43.73 -16.82
CA ASN A 444 4.69 43.66 -16.99
C ASN A 444 5.36 43.46 -15.62
N SER A 445 5.71 42.21 -15.28
CA SER A 445 6.97 41.87 -14.60
C SER A 445 7.01 40.36 -14.38
N SER A 446 7.82 39.70 -15.21
CA SER A 446 8.31 38.35 -14.98
C SER A 446 9.16 38.29 -13.71
N VAL A 447 8.75 37.53 -12.70
CA VAL A 447 9.64 37.12 -11.60
C VAL A 447 10.19 35.74 -11.96
N ASN A 448 11.37 35.71 -12.58
CA ASN A 448 12.18 34.50 -12.73
C ASN A 448 13.22 34.51 -11.61
N MET A 449 13.11 33.62 -10.63
CA MET A 449 14.19 33.44 -9.66
C MET A 449 15.28 32.55 -10.28
N TYR A 450 16.51 33.07 -10.32
CA TYR A 450 17.76 32.48 -10.87
C TYR A 450 17.89 32.36 -12.40
N LYS A 451 17.37 33.31 -13.18
CA LYS A 451 17.45 33.24 -14.66
C LYS A 451 18.85 33.43 -15.27
N ASP A 452 19.83 33.89 -14.50
CA ASP A 452 21.09 34.39 -15.08
C ASP A 452 22.35 33.56 -14.74
N ILE A 453 22.23 32.46 -13.98
CA ILE A 453 23.38 31.55 -13.76
C ILE A 453 23.53 30.59 -14.94
N ALA A 454 24.54 30.83 -15.78
CA ALA A 454 24.80 30.08 -17.00
C ALA A 454 26.19 29.45 -17.02
N VAL A 455 26.29 28.25 -17.60
CA VAL A 455 27.56 27.54 -17.82
C VAL A 455 27.69 27.28 -19.31
N ARG A 456 28.65 27.92 -19.98
CA ARG A 456 28.78 27.89 -21.45
C ARG A 456 30.25 27.87 -21.91
N PRO A 457 30.60 27.09 -22.95
CA PRO A 457 29.77 26.07 -23.59
C PRO A 457 29.55 24.86 -22.67
N ASN A 458 28.39 24.20 -22.81
CA ASN A 458 28.08 22.96 -22.12
C ASN A 458 27.27 22.07 -23.07
N PRO A 459 27.84 20.99 -23.66
CA PRO A 459 29.17 20.43 -23.34
C PRO A 459 30.36 21.34 -23.70
N THR A 460 31.50 21.19 -23.02
CA THR A 460 32.78 21.87 -23.28
C THR A 460 33.87 20.88 -23.72
N ASN A 461 34.92 21.35 -24.41
CA ASN A 461 36.13 20.57 -24.66
C ASN A 461 37.23 20.81 -23.60
N GLY A 462 36.94 21.60 -22.57
CA GLY A 462 37.87 21.94 -21.49
C GLY A 462 37.51 23.27 -20.84
N ASP A 463 37.63 24.36 -21.58
CA ASP A 463 37.40 25.71 -21.07
C ASP A 463 35.91 26.09 -21.12
N PHE A 464 35.43 26.73 -20.06
CA PHE A 464 34.03 27.15 -19.95
C PHE A 464 33.88 28.38 -19.09
N GLN A 465 32.79 29.10 -19.31
CA GLN A 465 32.43 30.30 -18.58
C GLN A 465 31.27 30.00 -17.64
N LEU A 466 31.42 30.44 -16.40
CA LEU A 466 30.37 30.49 -15.39
C LEU A 466 29.92 31.94 -15.23
N SER A 467 28.70 32.25 -15.64
CA SER A 467 28.03 33.50 -15.31
C SER A 467 27.22 33.30 -14.04
N LEU A 468 27.38 34.21 -13.07
CA LEU A 468 26.70 34.13 -11.76
C LEU A 468 25.43 34.98 -11.69
N GLY A 469 25.16 35.79 -12.72
CA GLY A 469 23.97 36.64 -12.81
C GLY A 469 23.88 37.73 -11.74
N ASN A 470 22.91 38.65 -11.90
CA ASN A 470 22.60 39.61 -10.85
C ASN A 470 21.66 38.95 -9.83
N SER A 471 22.19 38.77 -8.60
CA SER A 471 21.51 38.09 -7.50
C SER A 471 20.89 39.12 -6.55
N GLU A 472 19.57 39.10 -6.37
CA GLU A 472 18.89 39.82 -5.28
C GLU A 472 19.17 39.20 -3.88
N ASN A 473 19.78 38.02 -3.83
CA ASN A 473 20.12 37.26 -2.61
C ASN A 473 21.57 37.51 -2.11
N GLY A 474 22.23 38.56 -2.60
CA GLY A 474 23.61 38.89 -2.24
C GLY A 474 24.66 38.11 -3.04
N ASN A 475 25.94 38.44 -2.79
CA ASN A 475 27.07 37.84 -3.50
C ASN A 475 27.33 36.42 -2.99
N PRO A 476 27.63 35.45 -3.86
CA PRO A 476 28.01 34.12 -3.41
C PRO A 476 29.27 34.15 -2.55
N THR A 477 29.34 33.27 -1.57
CA THR A 477 30.48 33.13 -0.65
C THR A 477 31.54 32.17 -1.20
N LYS A 478 31.14 31.17 -1.99
CA LYS A 478 32.06 30.18 -2.57
C LYS A 478 31.49 29.58 -3.86
N VAL A 479 32.34 29.26 -4.83
CA VAL A 479 32.01 28.36 -5.95
C VAL A 479 32.99 27.19 -5.92
N VAL A 480 32.49 25.97 -6.10
CA VAL A 480 33.31 24.76 -6.15
C VAL A 480 32.93 23.90 -7.34
N VAL A 481 33.93 23.47 -8.11
CA VAL A 481 33.79 22.49 -9.19
C VAL A 481 34.30 21.14 -8.69
N ARG A 482 33.48 20.09 -8.84
CA ARG A 482 33.79 18.73 -8.41
C ARG A 482 33.60 17.72 -9.53
N ASN A 483 34.39 16.63 -9.52
CA ASN A 483 34.08 15.46 -10.32
C ASN A 483 32.94 14.64 -9.67
N ILE A 484 32.46 13.58 -10.34
CA ILE A 484 31.39 12.71 -9.82
C ILE A 484 31.75 11.97 -8.51
N GLU A 485 33.03 11.84 -8.19
CA GLU A 485 33.52 11.23 -6.94
C GLU A 485 33.59 12.25 -5.78
N GLY A 486 33.22 13.52 -6.04
CA GLY A 486 33.22 14.59 -5.05
C GLY A 486 34.58 15.27 -4.84
N LYS A 487 35.62 14.91 -5.61
CA LYS A 487 36.93 15.57 -5.55
C LYS A 487 36.83 17.02 -6.04
N GLU A 488 37.26 17.97 -5.22
CA GLU A 488 37.33 19.39 -5.60
C GLU A 488 38.43 19.61 -6.64
N ILE A 489 38.03 20.12 -7.81
CA ILE A 489 38.90 20.42 -8.94
C ILE A 489 39.33 21.88 -8.90
N GLN A 490 38.37 22.78 -8.62
CA GLN A 490 38.62 24.20 -8.55
C GLN A 490 37.67 24.86 -7.55
N THR A 491 38.17 25.84 -6.81
CA THR A 491 37.40 26.60 -5.82
C THR A 491 37.64 28.10 -6.02
N ILE A 492 36.58 28.88 -6.02
CA ILE A 492 36.60 30.35 -5.97
C ILE A 492 35.99 30.77 -4.63
N SER A 493 36.76 31.48 -3.81
CA SER A 493 36.27 32.07 -2.57
C SER A 493 35.84 33.52 -2.82
N ASN A 494 34.72 33.93 -2.23
CA ASN A 494 34.14 35.28 -2.32
C ASN A 494 34.05 35.82 -3.76
N PRO A 495 33.36 35.11 -4.69
CA PRO A 495 33.20 35.58 -6.05
C PRO A 495 32.51 36.96 -6.11
N SER A 496 33.15 37.90 -6.80
CA SER A 496 32.71 39.29 -6.97
C SER A 496 32.50 39.70 -8.44
N LYS A 497 32.83 38.83 -9.39
CA LYS A 497 32.65 39.08 -10.83
C LYS A 497 31.36 38.42 -11.33
N GLU A 498 30.69 39.05 -12.28
CA GLU A 498 29.50 38.47 -12.94
C GLU A 498 29.85 37.25 -13.83
N LEU A 499 31.10 37.15 -14.29
CA LEU A 499 31.58 36.10 -15.18
C LEU A 499 32.95 35.57 -14.74
N TYR A 500 33.10 34.25 -14.73
CA TYR A 500 34.33 33.52 -14.45
C TYR A 500 34.68 32.59 -15.59
N GLU A 501 35.94 32.62 -16.01
CA GLU A 501 36.50 31.65 -16.94
C GLU A 501 37.18 30.53 -16.14
N LEU A 502 36.76 29.30 -16.39
CA LEU A 502 37.18 28.09 -15.68
C LEU A 502 37.64 27.04 -16.69
N SER A 503 38.49 26.12 -16.26
CA SER A 503 39.09 25.13 -17.16
C SER A 503 39.11 23.73 -16.57
N LEU A 504 38.56 22.79 -17.33
CA LEU A 504 38.69 21.34 -17.11
C LEU A 504 39.68 20.72 -18.10
N THR A 505 40.51 21.50 -18.80
CA THR A 505 41.37 21.00 -19.88
C THR A 505 42.32 19.88 -19.44
N LYS A 506 42.77 19.89 -18.17
CA LYS A 506 43.62 18.84 -17.58
C LYS A 506 42.87 17.64 -16.99
N GLU A 507 41.55 17.74 -16.88
CA GLU A 507 40.69 16.69 -16.32
C GLU A 507 40.20 15.73 -17.42
N PRO A 508 39.86 14.46 -17.11
CA PRO A 508 39.31 13.54 -18.12
C PRO A 508 37.94 14.00 -18.68
N SER A 509 37.53 13.46 -19.82
CA SER A 509 36.16 13.62 -20.32
C SER A 509 35.15 13.03 -19.33
N GLY A 510 34.04 13.70 -19.07
CA GLY A 510 33.08 13.28 -18.04
C GLY A 510 32.14 14.37 -17.55
N VAL A 511 31.36 14.04 -16.52
CA VAL A 511 30.41 14.97 -15.88
C VAL A 511 31.06 15.60 -14.65
N TYR A 512 30.89 16.92 -14.52
CA TYR A 512 31.36 17.69 -13.37
C TYR A 512 30.19 18.53 -12.81
N MET A 513 30.22 18.76 -11.50
CA MET A 513 29.21 19.53 -10.77
C MET A 513 29.82 20.82 -10.25
N ILE A 514 29.11 21.93 -10.45
CA ILE A 514 29.47 23.26 -10.01
C ILE A 514 28.48 23.65 -8.90
N SER A 515 28.98 23.76 -7.67
CA SER A 515 28.20 24.19 -6.51
C SER A 515 28.52 25.65 -6.18
N ILE A 516 27.51 26.51 -6.16
CA ILE A 516 27.60 27.95 -5.88
C ILE A 516 26.92 28.18 -4.52
N TYR A 517 27.71 28.52 -3.52
CA TYR A 517 27.29 28.71 -2.15
C TYR A 517 26.98 30.19 -1.90
N TYR A 518 25.82 30.44 -1.31
CA TYR A 518 25.37 31.71 -0.75
C TYR A 518 25.23 31.52 0.77
N ASP A 519 25.07 32.60 1.53
CA ASP A 519 25.02 32.56 3.01
C ASP A 519 24.01 31.55 3.57
N LYS A 520 22.89 31.30 2.86
CA LYS A 520 21.82 30.38 3.30
C LYS A 520 21.48 29.26 2.33
N ASN A 521 22.02 29.27 1.10
CA ASN A 521 21.58 28.39 0.01
C ASN A 521 22.74 27.92 -0.88
N VAL A 522 22.58 26.79 -1.57
CA VAL A 522 23.56 26.29 -2.56
C VAL A 522 22.87 25.99 -3.88
N VAL A 523 23.38 26.56 -4.98
CA VAL A 523 22.89 26.31 -6.33
C VAL A 523 23.85 25.36 -7.05
N ASN A 524 23.33 24.28 -7.62
CA ASN A 524 24.14 23.30 -8.35
C ASN A 524 23.88 23.40 -9.87
N LYS A 525 24.95 23.40 -10.67
CA LYS A 525 24.92 23.32 -12.14
C LYS A 525 25.79 22.15 -12.61
N LYS A 526 25.35 21.48 -13.66
CA LYS A 526 26.08 20.38 -14.31
C LYS A 526 26.88 20.92 -15.50
N ILE A 527 28.11 20.44 -15.68
CA ILE A 527 28.88 20.62 -16.92
C ILE A 527 29.41 19.28 -17.44
N ILE A 528 29.40 19.11 -18.76
CA ILE A 528 29.90 17.91 -19.45
C ILE A 528 31.16 18.31 -20.23
N LYS A 529 32.28 17.63 -19.98
CA LYS A 529 33.48 17.70 -20.82
C LYS A 529 33.49 16.54 -21.80
N ASN A 530 33.53 16.86 -23.11
CA ASN A 530 33.67 15.87 -24.19
C ASN A 530 35.06 15.27 -24.23
#